data_AF-A0A7Y3IAQ0-F1
#
_entry.id   AF-A0A7Y3IAQ0-F1
#
_cell.length_a   1.000
_cell.length_b   1.000
_cell.length_c   1.000
_cell.angle_alpha   90.00
_cell.angle_beta   90.00
_cell.angle_gamma   90.00
#
_symmetry.space_group_name_H-M   'P 1'
#
loop_
_entity.id
_entity.type
_entity.pdbx_description
1 polymer ?
#
loop_
_entity_poly.entity_id
_entity_poly.type
_entity_poly.pdbx_seq_one_letter_code
_entity_poly.pdbx_strand_id
1 'polypeptide(L)'
;MLHLIGWGNTARARQILENATGRLDTSRVGYDWFALEMFDRRFEAAFQALPDDPGEPQLDRGFIHRLGGNRSAETAALDSARAHFEGRLERFSGPGHERHPERARVLSFLALAYAGLGMERTALEAGRTAVDIVPVSRDALEGPRIMERVARAHALLGHSEAAVDILAELVDVHPSEVSRHTLRLDPRYDWLRGDPAFEALVEGEPSQPLSGR
;
A
#
# COMPACT_ATOMS: atom_id res chain seq x y z
N MET A 1 -0.90 -9.71 10.92
CA MET A 1 0.32 -9.40 10.12
C MET A 1 1.51 -10.39 10.14
N LEU A 2 2.16 -10.72 11.28
CA LEU A 2 3.48 -11.41 11.26
C LEU A 2 3.56 -12.69 10.40
N HIS A 3 2.53 -13.55 10.42
CA HIS A 3 2.49 -14.77 9.60
C HIS A 3 2.38 -14.52 8.10
N LEU A 4 1.80 -13.37 7.70
CA LEU A 4 1.72 -12.93 6.32
C LEU A 4 3.06 -12.35 5.87
N ILE A 5 3.63 -11.42 6.66
CA ILE A 5 4.88 -10.72 6.29
C ILE A 5 6.09 -11.67 6.34
N GLY A 6 6.21 -12.46 7.40
CA GLY A 6 7.39 -13.30 7.63
C GLY A 6 7.39 -14.61 6.84
N TRP A 7 6.21 -15.20 6.59
CA TRP A 7 6.11 -16.56 6.04
C TRP A 7 5.06 -16.73 4.94
N GLY A 8 4.33 -15.68 4.56
CA GLY A 8 3.28 -15.76 3.55
C GLY A 8 2.16 -16.78 3.86
N ASN A 9 1.96 -17.14 5.12
CA ASN A 9 1.04 -18.22 5.50
C ASN A 9 -0.35 -17.64 5.80
N THR A 10 -1.18 -17.53 4.77
CA THR A 10 -2.55 -17.00 4.88
C THR A 10 -3.46 -17.90 5.73
N ALA A 11 -3.31 -19.23 5.64
CA ALA A 11 -4.09 -20.17 6.44
C ALA A 11 -3.85 -20.00 7.95
N ARG A 12 -2.59 -19.85 8.36
CA ARG A 12 -2.23 -19.62 9.77
C ARG A 12 -2.67 -18.24 10.24
N ALA A 13 -2.53 -17.21 9.39
CA ALA A 13 -3.02 -15.87 9.70
C ALA A 13 -4.53 -15.86 9.91
N ARG A 14 -5.30 -16.54 9.05
CA ARG A 14 -6.75 -16.72 9.18
C ARG A 14 -7.13 -17.35 10.51
N GLN A 15 -6.52 -18.48 10.86
CA GLN A 15 -6.79 -19.16 12.13
C GLN A 15 -6.55 -18.25 13.34
N ILE A 16 -5.53 -17.39 13.29
CA ILE A 16 -5.24 -16.44 14.38
C ILE A 16 -6.32 -15.35 14.45
N LEU A 17 -6.72 -14.80 13.31
CA LEU A 17 -7.78 -13.78 13.28
C LEU A 17 -9.12 -14.35 13.75
N GLU A 18 -9.52 -15.54 13.30
CA GLU A 18 -10.74 -16.22 13.75
C GLU A 18 -10.76 -16.42 15.27
N ASN A 19 -9.63 -16.83 15.85
CA ASN A 19 -9.50 -16.98 17.31
C ASN A 19 -9.52 -15.65 18.07
N ALA A 20 -9.14 -14.54 17.41
CA ALA A 20 -9.10 -13.21 17.99
C ALA A 20 -10.47 -12.51 17.92
N THR A 21 -11.29 -12.79 16.90
CA THR A 21 -12.63 -12.20 16.68
C THR A 21 -13.61 -12.48 17.84
N GLY A 22 -13.37 -13.52 18.67
CA GLY A 22 -14.14 -13.77 19.89
C GLY A 22 -13.65 -13.01 21.14
N ARG A 23 -12.56 -12.25 21.05
CA ARG A 23 -11.87 -11.60 22.18
C ARG A 23 -11.57 -10.11 21.97
N LEU A 24 -11.66 -9.63 20.73
CA LEU A 24 -11.38 -8.25 20.35
C LEU A 24 -12.57 -7.67 19.58
N ASP A 25 -12.73 -6.36 19.66
CA ASP A 25 -13.62 -5.61 18.79
C ASP A 25 -13.18 -5.78 17.32
N THR A 26 -14.08 -6.25 16.47
CA THR A 26 -13.86 -6.51 15.04
C THR A 26 -13.37 -5.28 14.28
N SER A 27 -13.73 -4.07 14.76
CA SER A 27 -13.24 -2.81 14.20
C SER A 27 -11.71 -2.67 14.27
N ARG A 28 -11.05 -3.37 15.21
CA ARG A 28 -9.59 -3.30 15.43
C ARG A 28 -8.79 -4.25 14.54
N VAL A 29 -9.44 -5.18 13.85
CA VAL A 29 -8.82 -6.19 12.97
C VAL A 29 -9.33 -6.12 11.52
N GLY A 30 -10.15 -5.12 11.19
CA GLY A 30 -10.74 -4.98 9.85
C GLY A 30 -9.70 -4.92 8.72
N TYR A 31 -8.61 -4.17 8.92
CA TYR A 31 -7.51 -4.11 7.94
C TYR A 31 -6.68 -5.40 7.86
N ASP A 32 -6.50 -6.14 8.97
CA ASP A 32 -5.86 -7.45 8.93
C ASP A 32 -6.72 -8.45 8.14
N TRP A 33 -8.05 -8.42 8.33
CA TRP A 33 -9.00 -9.21 7.54
C TRP A 33 -8.97 -8.82 6.07
N PHE A 34 -9.04 -7.51 5.76
CA PHE A 34 -8.91 -7.02 4.40
C PHE A 34 -7.63 -7.54 3.73
N ALA A 35 -6.47 -7.38 4.36
CA ALA A 35 -5.20 -7.82 3.80
C ALA A 35 -5.18 -9.34 3.55
N LEU A 36 -5.69 -10.12 4.50
CA LEU A 36 -5.82 -11.58 4.35
C LEU A 36 -6.72 -11.96 3.17
N GLU A 37 -7.91 -11.36 3.06
CA GLU A 37 -8.84 -11.65 1.97
C GLU A 37 -8.30 -11.20 0.62
N MET A 38 -7.55 -10.08 0.57
CA MET A 38 -6.84 -9.66 -0.63
C MET A 38 -5.80 -10.70 -1.07
N PHE A 39 -5.01 -11.23 -0.14
CA PHE A 39 -3.96 -12.23 -0.43
C PHE A 39 -4.55 -13.59 -0.83
N ASP A 40 -5.67 -13.99 -0.23
CA ASP A 40 -6.44 -15.18 -0.62
C ASP A 40 -7.30 -14.95 -1.88
N ARG A 41 -7.21 -13.76 -2.49
CA ARG A 41 -7.98 -13.33 -3.67
C ARG A 41 -9.50 -13.44 -3.52
N ARG A 42 -9.99 -13.29 -2.29
CA ARG A 42 -11.43 -13.22 -1.97
C ARG A 42 -11.90 -11.77 -1.99
N PHE A 43 -11.89 -11.17 -3.18
CA PHE A 43 -12.07 -9.71 -3.33
C PHE A 43 -13.42 -9.20 -2.82
N GLU A 44 -14.48 -10.00 -2.91
CA GLU A 44 -15.77 -9.64 -2.31
C GLU A 44 -15.67 -9.56 -0.78
N ALA A 45 -15.06 -10.57 -0.13
CA ALA A 45 -14.85 -10.55 1.32
C ALA A 45 -13.92 -9.41 1.74
N ALA A 46 -12.88 -9.12 0.95
CA ALA A 46 -12.01 -7.97 1.16
C ALA A 46 -12.81 -6.65 1.08
N PHE A 47 -13.69 -6.50 0.10
CA PHE A 47 -14.53 -5.30 -0.04
C PHE A 47 -15.47 -5.09 1.15
N GLN A 48 -16.05 -6.17 1.69
CA GLN A 48 -16.92 -6.13 2.87
C GLN A 48 -16.16 -5.85 4.17
N ALA A 49 -14.87 -6.20 4.24
CA ALA A 49 -14.02 -5.92 5.39
C ALA A 49 -13.58 -4.45 5.49
N LEU A 50 -13.67 -3.69 4.39
CA LEU A 50 -13.28 -2.28 4.37
C LEU A 50 -14.31 -1.40 5.09
N PRO A 51 -13.87 -0.47 5.96
CA PRO A 51 -14.78 0.50 6.56
C PRO A 51 -15.36 1.44 5.49
N ASP A 52 -16.50 2.04 5.80
CA ASP A 52 -17.15 3.06 4.97
C ASP A 52 -16.61 4.45 5.33
N ASP A 53 -15.40 4.76 4.84
CA ASP A 53 -14.70 6.03 5.06
C ASP A 53 -14.18 6.59 3.71
N PRO A 54 -14.21 7.91 3.49
CA PRO A 54 -13.79 8.54 2.23
C PRO A 54 -12.27 8.63 2.01
N GLY A 55 -11.45 8.18 2.95
CA GLY A 55 -9.98 8.24 2.89
C GLY A 55 -9.34 6.99 2.29
N GLU A 56 -8.41 6.40 3.04
CA GLU A 56 -7.59 5.26 2.62
C GLU A 56 -8.41 4.05 2.11
N PRO A 57 -9.56 3.68 2.71
CA PRO A 57 -10.38 2.58 2.20
C PRO A 57 -10.87 2.77 0.76
N GLN A 58 -11.09 4.01 0.30
CA GLN A 58 -11.53 4.24 -1.07
C GLN A 58 -10.45 3.91 -2.11
N LEU A 59 -9.16 4.03 -1.76
CA LEU A 59 -8.07 3.57 -2.62
C LEU A 59 -8.14 2.06 -2.83
N ASP A 60 -8.41 1.32 -1.75
CA ASP A 60 -8.53 -0.14 -1.79
C ASP A 60 -9.83 -0.61 -2.48
N ARG A 61 -10.96 0.09 -2.27
CA ARG A 61 -12.20 -0.13 -3.04
C ARG A 61 -11.98 0.09 -4.53
N GLY A 62 -11.30 1.19 -4.90
CA GLY A 62 -10.96 1.49 -6.28
C GLY A 62 -10.16 0.34 -6.92
N PHE A 63 -9.17 -0.17 -6.20
CA PHE A 63 -8.39 -1.32 -6.64
C PHE A 63 -9.24 -2.60 -6.81
N ILE A 64 -10.11 -2.92 -5.86
CA ILE A 64 -11.03 -4.07 -5.99
C ILE A 64 -11.95 -3.92 -7.20
N HIS A 65 -12.51 -2.73 -7.43
CA HIS A 65 -13.34 -2.47 -8.60
C HIS A 65 -12.58 -2.63 -9.91
N ARG A 66 -11.30 -2.22 -9.95
CA ARG A 66 -10.40 -2.46 -11.08
C ARG A 66 -10.24 -3.95 -11.38
N LEU A 67 -9.99 -4.76 -10.34
CA LEU A 67 -9.88 -6.22 -10.47
C LEU A 67 -11.17 -6.85 -11.00
N GLY A 68 -12.33 -6.31 -10.61
CA GLY A 68 -13.64 -6.71 -11.13
C GLY A 68 -14.01 -6.12 -12.50
N GLY A 69 -13.13 -5.33 -13.13
CA GLY A 69 -13.40 -4.67 -14.41
C GLY A 69 -14.42 -3.51 -14.33
N ASN A 70 -14.83 -3.10 -13.13
CA ASN A 70 -15.81 -2.04 -12.92
C ASN A 70 -15.14 -0.66 -12.93
N ARG A 71 -14.78 -0.17 -14.12
CA ARG A 71 -14.07 1.11 -14.31
C ARG A 71 -14.83 2.32 -13.75
N SER A 72 -16.17 2.30 -13.81
CA SER A 72 -16.99 3.40 -13.29
C SER A 72 -16.88 3.48 -11.77
N ALA A 73 -16.97 2.34 -11.08
CA ALA A 73 -16.86 2.30 -9.62
C ALA A 73 -15.41 2.52 -9.16
N GLU A 74 -14.41 2.04 -9.91
CA GLU A 74 -13.00 2.38 -9.69
C GLU A 74 -12.80 3.91 -9.70
N THR A 75 -13.26 4.58 -10.76
CA THR A 75 -13.11 6.03 -10.90
C THR A 75 -13.79 6.78 -9.76
N ALA A 76 -15.03 6.40 -9.42
CA ALA A 76 -15.78 7.04 -8.34
C ALA A 76 -15.08 6.91 -6.98
N ALA A 77 -14.54 5.73 -6.67
CA ALA A 77 -13.81 5.50 -5.42
C ALA A 77 -12.50 6.32 -5.39
N LEU A 78 -11.73 6.31 -6.48
CA LEU A 78 -10.47 7.08 -6.55
C LEU A 78 -10.69 8.60 -6.52
N ASP A 79 -11.75 9.10 -7.15
CA ASP A 79 -12.14 10.51 -7.07
C ASP A 79 -12.56 10.90 -5.64
N SER A 80 -13.26 10.01 -4.92
CA SER A 80 -13.61 10.22 -3.52
C SER A 80 -12.37 10.32 -2.64
N ALA A 81 -11.41 9.38 -2.80
CA ALA A 81 -10.13 9.42 -2.11
C ALA A 81 -9.35 10.72 -2.43
N ARG A 82 -9.27 11.09 -3.71
CA ARG A 82 -8.60 12.33 -4.16
C ARG A 82 -9.19 13.54 -3.45
N ALA A 83 -10.52 13.73 -3.54
CA ALA A 83 -11.19 14.89 -2.95
C ALA A 83 -10.98 14.96 -1.41
N HIS A 84 -11.04 13.81 -0.73
CA HIS A 84 -10.77 13.73 0.70
C HIS A 84 -9.34 14.19 1.06
N PHE A 85 -8.34 13.66 0.35
CA PHE A 85 -6.94 13.98 0.64
C PHE A 85 -6.54 15.38 0.17
N GLU A 86 -7.10 15.90 -0.91
CA GLU A 86 -6.92 17.31 -1.34
C GLU A 86 -7.43 18.27 -0.25
N GLY A 87 -8.65 18.04 0.25
CA GLY A 87 -9.20 18.85 1.35
C GLY A 87 -8.39 18.74 2.65
N ARG A 88 -7.74 17.60 2.91
CA ARG A 88 -6.80 17.46 4.03
C ARG A 88 -5.49 18.20 3.78
N LEU A 89 -5.00 18.21 2.55
CA LEU A 89 -3.76 18.87 2.17
C LEU A 89 -3.83 20.39 2.42
N GLU A 90 -5.02 21.00 2.27
CA GLU A 90 -5.25 22.42 2.54
C GLU A 90 -4.86 22.86 3.97
N ARG A 91 -4.92 21.93 4.94
CA ARG A 91 -4.49 22.19 6.33
C ARG A 91 -2.99 22.47 6.45
N PHE A 92 -2.22 22.19 5.40
CA PHE A 92 -0.78 22.36 5.32
C PHE A 92 -0.35 23.43 4.29
N SER A 93 -1.28 24.28 3.83
CA SER A 93 -0.98 25.34 2.86
C SER A 93 -0.38 26.61 3.48
N GLY A 94 -0.37 26.72 4.82
CA GLY A 94 0.18 27.87 5.54
C GLY A 94 1.71 27.81 5.71
N PRO A 95 2.36 28.95 5.98
CA PRO A 95 3.81 29.00 6.21
C PRO A 95 4.25 28.03 7.31
N GLY A 96 5.40 27.37 7.11
CA GLY A 96 6.00 26.45 8.09
C GLY A 96 5.46 25.02 8.05
N HIS A 97 4.49 24.72 7.18
CA HIS A 97 3.94 23.37 7.02
C HIS A 97 4.60 22.57 5.88
N GLU A 98 5.53 23.16 5.13
CA GLU A 98 6.13 22.59 3.93
C GLU A 98 6.88 21.28 4.20
N ARG A 99 7.33 21.08 5.44
CA ARG A 99 8.08 19.89 5.92
C ARG A 99 7.34 19.07 6.97
N HIS A 100 6.05 19.32 7.15
CA HIS A 100 5.23 18.62 8.15
C HIS A 100 5.07 17.13 7.77
N PRO A 101 5.34 16.15 8.67
CA PRO A 101 5.24 14.73 8.35
C PRO A 101 3.86 14.30 7.85
N GLU A 102 2.79 14.79 8.46
CA GLU A 102 1.42 14.47 8.01
C GLU A 102 1.13 15.00 6.59
N ARG A 103 1.78 16.09 6.16
CA ARG A 103 1.69 16.58 4.78
C ARG A 103 2.26 15.55 3.82
N ALA A 104 3.42 14.96 4.16
CA ALA A 104 4.05 13.91 3.37
C ALA A 104 3.15 12.67 3.25
N ARG A 105 2.55 12.25 4.37
CA ARG A 105 1.61 11.14 4.40
C ARG A 105 0.42 11.38 3.47
N VAL A 106 -0.22 12.55 3.56
CA VAL A 106 -1.32 12.94 2.67
C VAL A 106 -0.89 12.97 1.20
N LEU A 107 0.29 13.50 0.89
CA LEU A 107 0.82 13.52 -0.48
C LEU A 107 1.07 12.11 -1.04
N SER A 108 1.52 11.17 -0.22
CA SER A 108 1.71 9.77 -0.66
C SER A 108 0.39 9.08 -1.04
N PHE A 109 -0.71 9.40 -0.33
CA PHE A 109 -2.05 8.94 -0.70
C PHE A 109 -2.57 9.60 -1.97
N LEU A 110 -2.33 10.89 -2.13
CA LEU A 110 -2.65 11.60 -3.36
C LEU A 110 -1.89 11.05 -4.55
N ALA A 111 -0.62 10.67 -4.39
CA ALA A 111 0.15 10.03 -5.45
C ALA A 111 -0.55 8.76 -5.98
N LEU A 112 -1.08 7.92 -5.09
CA LEU A 112 -1.88 6.74 -5.46
C LEU A 112 -3.19 7.11 -6.16
N ALA A 113 -3.97 8.04 -5.60
CA ALA A 113 -5.24 8.46 -6.17
C ALA A 113 -5.04 9.04 -7.59
N TYR A 114 -4.07 9.95 -7.73
CA TYR A 114 -3.71 10.55 -9.01
C TYR A 114 -3.23 9.50 -10.01
N ALA A 115 -2.38 8.55 -9.60
CA ALA A 115 -1.90 7.48 -10.48
C ALA A 115 -3.06 6.60 -10.98
N GLY A 116 -3.95 6.18 -10.10
CA GLY A 116 -5.12 5.38 -10.47
C GLY A 116 -6.08 6.11 -11.43
N LEU A 117 -6.15 7.44 -11.33
CA LEU A 117 -6.92 8.31 -12.22
C LEU A 117 -6.17 8.69 -13.52
N GLY A 118 -4.94 8.21 -13.72
CA GLY A 118 -4.11 8.54 -14.89
C GLY A 118 -3.51 9.95 -14.87
N MET A 119 -3.53 10.65 -13.73
CA MET A 119 -2.95 11.99 -13.55
C MET A 119 -1.44 11.90 -13.26
N GLU A 120 -0.69 11.35 -14.22
CA GLU A 120 0.71 10.93 -14.06
C GLU A 120 1.61 12.01 -13.46
N ARG A 121 1.70 13.19 -14.09
CA ARG A 121 2.60 14.26 -13.65
C ARG A 121 2.36 14.66 -12.19
N THR A 122 1.09 14.79 -11.81
CA THR A 122 0.69 15.16 -10.44
C THR A 122 0.99 14.04 -9.45
N ALA A 123 0.77 12.78 -9.85
CA ALA A 123 1.10 11.61 -9.05
C ALA A 123 2.59 11.54 -8.70
N LEU A 124 3.45 11.70 -9.71
CA LEU A 124 4.90 11.64 -9.55
C LEU A 124 5.43 12.82 -8.70
N GLU A 125 4.89 14.03 -8.91
CA GLU A 125 5.26 15.21 -8.13
C GLU A 125 4.87 15.06 -6.66
N ALA A 126 3.65 14.57 -6.38
CA ALA A 126 3.19 14.31 -5.03
C ALA A 126 4.05 13.23 -4.34
N GLY A 127 4.33 12.13 -5.04
CA GLY A 127 5.14 11.02 -4.52
C GLY A 127 6.56 11.43 -4.17
N ARG A 128 7.25 12.12 -5.09
CA ARG A 128 8.60 12.67 -4.84
C ARG A 128 8.61 13.61 -3.64
N THR A 129 7.64 14.53 -3.59
CA THR A 129 7.54 15.49 -2.48
C THR A 129 7.29 14.78 -1.14
N ALA A 130 6.51 13.69 -1.12
CA ALA A 130 6.27 12.93 0.10
C ALA A 130 7.58 12.28 0.62
N VAL A 131 8.33 11.62 -0.27
CA VAL A 131 9.63 11.00 0.07
C VAL A 131 10.65 12.03 0.52
N ASP A 132 10.72 13.20 -0.13
CA ASP A 132 11.65 14.27 0.24
C ASP A 132 11.36 14.84 1.64
N ILE A 133 10.09 14.89 2.05
CA ILE A 133 9.72 15.40 3.37
C ILE A 133 10.00 14.35 4.44
N VAL A 134 9.63 13.09 4.21
CA VAL A 134 9.84 11.99 5.16
C VAL A 134 10.63 10.88 4.48
N PRO A 135 11.96 11.04 4.36
CA PRO A 135 12.82 9.94 3.92
C PRO A 135 12.92 8.89 5.02
N VAL A 136 13.27 7.65 4.66
CA VAL A 136 13.42 6.54 5.63
C VAL A 136 14.42 6.86 6.73
N SER A 137 15.50 7.61 6.40
CA SER A 137 16.50 8.05 7.37
C SER A 137 15.95 9.02 8.43
N ARG A 138 14.84 9.70 8.16
CA ARG A 138 14.17 10.60 9.10
C ARG A 138 13.12 9.85 9.93
N ASP A 139 12.36 8.97 9.30
CA ASP A 139 11.32 8.17 9.95
C ASP A 139 11.32 6.75 9.36
N ALA A 140 11.91 5.82 10.12
CA ALA A 140 12.04 4.42 9.69
C ALA A 140 10.70 3.66 9.71
N LEU A 141 9.63 4.25 10.25
CA LEU A 141 8.30 3.63 10.26
C LEU A 141 7.44 4.18 9.12
N GLU A 142 7.33 5.50 8.99
CA GLU A 142 6.46 6.09 7.97
C GLU A 142 7.15 6.24 6.61
N GLY A 143 8.47 6.42 6.57
CA GLY A 143 9.24 6.52 5.32
C GLY A 143 9.02 5.31 4.40
N PRO A 144 9.19 4.07 4.88
CA PRO A 144 8.93 2.88 4.06
C PRO A 144 7.49 2.78 3.57
N ARG A 145 6.50 3.20 4.37
CA ARG A 145 5.08 3.21 3.96
C ARG A 145 4.80 4.23 2.87
N ILE A 146 5.44 5.39 2.94
CA ILE A 146 5.37 6.40 1.87
C ILE A 146 5.99 5.84 0.59
N MET A 147 7.17 5.24 0.67
CA MET A 147 7.82 4.60 -0.47
C MET A 147 6.97 3.49 -1.10
N GLU A 148 6.33 2.63 -0.30
CA GLU A 148 5.45 1.58 -0.82
C GLU A 148 4.28 2.17 -1.63
N ARG A 149 3.65 3.24 -1.11
CA ARG A 149 2.58 3.95 -1.83
C ARG A 149 3.09 4.56 -3.15
N VAL A 150 4.31 5.10 -3.15
CA VAL A 150 4.94 5.63 -4.38
C VAL A 150 5.26 4.51 -5.38
N ALA A 151 5.80 3.37 -4.94
CA ALA A 151 6.04 2.22 -5.80
C ALA A 151 4.75 1.72 -6.47
N ARG A 152 3.67 1.61 -5.69
CA ARG A 152 2.33 1.27 -6.20
C ARG A 152 1.81 2.32 -7.20
N ALA A 153 2.06 3.61 -6.98
CA ALA A 153 1.70 4.65 -7.93
C ALA A 153 2.46 4.49 -9.25
N HIS A 154 3.76 4.20 -9.21
CA HIS A 154 4.54 3.87 -10.42
C HIS A 154 3.98 2.65 -11.15
N ALA A 155 3.65 1.57 -10.43
CA ALA A 155 3.07 0.37 -11.01
C ALA A 155 1.72 0.65 -11.71
N LEU A 156 0.85 1.46 -11.10
CA LEU A 156 -0.43 1.87 -11.70
C LEU A 156 -0.27 2.68 -13.00
N LEU A 157 0.82 3.43 -13.11
CA LEU A 157 1.18 4.21 -14.30
C LEU A 157 1.92 3.39 -15.37
N GLY A 158 2.22 2.11 -15.09
CA GLY A 158 2.99 1.25 -16.00
C GLY A 158 4.50 1.51 -15.95
N HIS A 159 4.99 2.24 -14.94
CA HIS A 159 6.42 2.48 -14.73
C HIS A 159 7.05 1.32 -13.94
N SER A 160 7.09 0.13 -14.56
CA SER A 160 7.51 -1.10 -13.88
C SER A 160 8.92 -1.03 -13.29
N GLU A 161 9.91 -0.55 -14.06
CA GLU A 161 11.30 -0.41 -13.60
C GLU A 161 11.40 0.41 -12.31
N ALA A 162 10.85 1.62 -12.31
CA ALA A 162 10.84 2.49 -11.13
C ALA A 162 10.06 1.88 -9.95
N ALA A 163 8.96 1.17 -10.20
CA ALA A 163 8.23 0.49 -9.14
C ALA A 163 9.08 -0.62 -8.50
N VAL A 164 9.73 -1.45 -9.32
CA VAL A 164 10.57 -2.57 -8.87
C VAL A 164 11.79 -2.07 -8.10
N ASP A 165 12.44 -0.99 -8.54
CA ASP A 165 13.58 -0.40 -7.84
C ASP A 165 13.23 0.03 -6.42
N ILE A 166 12.09 0.72 -6.25
CA ILE A 166 11.61 1.15 -4.92
C ILE A 166 11.25 -0.07 -4.06
N LEU A 167 10.61 -1.09 -4.64
CA LEU A 167 10.28 -2.32 -3.91
C LEU A 167 11.53 -3.09 -3.49
N ALA A 168 12.57 -3.12 -4.31
CA ALA A 168 13.84 -3.74 -3.97
C ALA A 168 14.51 -3.00 -2.80
N GLU A 169 14.51 -1.67 -2.80
CA GLU A 169 15.02 -0.88 -1.68
C GLU A 169 14.26 -1.18 -0.37
N LEU A 170 12.93 -1.30 -0.45
CA LEU A 170 12.08 -1.64 0.71
C LEU A 170 12.31 -3.05 1.26
N VAL A 171 12.68 -4.01 0.41
CA VAL A 171 12.87 -5.42 0.81
C VAL A 171 14.29 -5.67 1.29
N ASP A 172 15.29 -5.10 0.62
CA ASP A 172 16.69 -5.45 0.82
C ASP A 172 17.46 -4.48 1.72
N VAL A 173 16.99 -3.23 1.85
CA VAL A 173 17.71 -2.18 2.59
C VAL A 173 16.99 -1.80 3.88
N HIS A 174 15.68 -1.65 3.84
CA HIS A 174 14.91 -1.07 4.95
C HIS A 174 14.06 -2.12 5.69
N PRO A 175 13.96 -2.05 7.02
CA PRO A 175 12.94 -2.80 7.73
C PRO A 175 11.56 -2.23 7.38
N SER A 176 10.78 -2.98 6.59
CA SER A 176 9.45 -2.56 6.12
C SER A 176 8.42 -3.69 6.26
N GLU A 177 7.15 -3.35 6.08
CA GLU A 177 6.05 -4.34 6.01
C GLU A 177 5.99 -5.03 4.62
N VAL A 178 6.78 -4.55 3.67
CA VAL A 178 6.98 -5.16 2.36
C VAL A 178 8.04 -6.24 2.47
N SER A 179 7.70 -7.45 2.06
CA SER A 179 8.62 -8.58 2.02
C SER A 179 8.43 -9.34 0.72
N ARG A 180 9.42 -10.17 0.37
CA ARG A 180 9.29 -11.08 -0.78
C ARG A 180 8.01 -11.92 -0.70
N HIS A 181 7.58 -12.30 0.51
CA HIS A 181 6.31 -13.03 0.71
C HIS A 181 5.09 -12.18 0.41
N THR A 182 5.03 -10.94 0.90
CA THR A 182 3.87 -10.08 0.65
C THR A 182 3.80 -9.68 -0.82
N LEU A 183 4.94 -9.41 -1.47
CA LEU A 183 4.99 -9.14 -2.92
C LEU A 183 4.46 -10.32 -3.76
N ARG A 184 4.76 -11.57 -3.37
CA ARG A 184 4.23 -12.75 -4.07
C ARG A 184 2.71 -12.89 -3.91
N LEU A 185 2.16 -12.53 -2.75
CA LEU A 185 0.75 -12.76 -2.41
C LEU A 185 -0.17 -11.61 -2.84
N ASP A 186 0.31 -10.39 -2.74
CA ASP A 186 -0.52 -9.20 -2.87
C ASP A 186 -0.87 -8.92 -4.34
N PRO A 187 -2.16 -8.97 -4.70
CA PRO A 187 -2.60 -8.74 -6.08
C PRO A 187 -2.32 -7.31 -6.57
N ARG A 188 -2.00 -6.35 -5.69
CA ARG A 188 -1.65 -4.98 -6.06
C ARG A 188 -0.37 -4.91 -6.89
N TYR A 189 0.46 -5.95 -6.87
CA TYR A 189 1.67 -6.07 -7.68
C TYR A 189 1.51 -7.03 -8.88
N ASP A 190 0.31 -7.55 -9.15
CA ASP A 190 0.10 -8.48 -10.27
C ASP A 190 0.49 -7.89 -11.62
N TRP A 191 0.40 -6.56 -11.78
CA TRP A 191 0.81 -5.84 -13.00
C TRP A 191 2.33 -5.88 -13.26
N LEU A 192 3.13 -6.16 -12.24
CA LEU A 192 4.59 -6.27 -12.33
C LEU A 192 5.02 -7.72 -12.65
N ARG A 193 4.11 -8.69 -12.61
CA ARG A 193 4.43 -10.08 -12.92
C ARG A 193 4.82 -10.22 -14.39
N GLY A 194 5.84 -11.02 -14.64
CA GLY A 194 6.48 -11.13 -15.95
C GLY A 194 7.56 -10.08 -16.22
N ASP A 195 7.74 -9.07 -15.36
CA ASP A 195 8.95 -8.24 -15.36
C ASP A 195 10.11 -9.06 -14.75
N PRO A 196 11.22 -9.29 -15.48
CA PRO A 196 12.32 -10.12 -14.98
C PRO A 196 12.94 -9.62 -13.67
N ALA A 197 12.97 -8.30 -13.44
CA ALA A 197 13.51 -7.72 -12.22
C ALA A 197 12.55 -7.95 -11.04
N PHE A 198 11.24 -7.85 -11.27
CA PHE A 198 10.24 -8.19 -10.25
C PHE A 198 10.29 -9.68 -9.89
N GLU A 199 10.37 -10.57 -10.88
CA GLU A 199 10.47 -12.02 -10.65
C GLU A 199 11.73 -12.36 -9.84
N ALA A 200 12.88 -11.77 -10.18
CA ALA A 200 14.11 -11.94 -9.40
C ALA A 200 13.98 -11.41 -7.95
N LEU A 201 13.33 -10.25 -7.77
CA LEU A 201 13.07 -9.68 -6.45
C LEU A 201 12.16 -10.59 -5.63
N VAL A 202 11.13 -11.19 -6.22
CA VAL A 202 10.29 -12.10 -5.44
C VAL A 202 10.94 -13.45 -5.24
N GLU A 203 11.80 -13.96 -6.12
CA GLU A 203 12.42 -15.29 -5.96
C GLU A 203 13.60 -15.32 -5.00
N GLY A 204 14.31 -14.21 -4.79
CA GLY A 204 15.48 -14.19 -3.91
C GLY A 204 15.19 -14.66 -2.48
N GLU A 205 16.23 -15.11 -1.78
CA GLU A 205 16.07 -15.62 -0.43
C GLU A 205 15.59 -14.50 0.52
N PRO A 206 14.65 -14.79 1.43
CA PRO A 206 14.31 -13.83 2.48
C PRO A 206 15.57 -13.58 3.31
N SER A 207 15.88 -12.31 3.60
CA SER A 207 16.81 -11.97 4.67
C SER A 207 16.41 -12.75 5.92
N GLN A 208 17.26 -13.67 6.39
CA GLN A 208 16.93 -14.49 7.56
C GLN A 208 16.50 -13.55 8.70
N PRO A 209 15.38 -13.82 9.38
CA PRO A 209 15.05 -13.04 10.57
C PRO A 209 16.25 -13.13 11.52
N LEU A 210 16.71 -11.99 12.03
CA LEU A 210 17.76 -11.92 13.04
C LEU A 210 17.39 -12.91 14.14
N SER A 211 18.08 -14.04 14.16
CA SER A 211 17.91 -15.04 15.20
C SER A 211 18.42 -14.41 16.48
N GLY A 212 17.48 -13.99 17.32
CA GLY A 212 17.78 -13.48 18.66
C GLY A 212 18.64 -14.49 19.40
N ARG A 213 19.88 -14.10 19.67
CA ARG A 213 20.71 -14.68 20.72
C ARG A 213 20.38 -14.01 22.05
#